data_AF-A0A392RCS1-F1
#
_entry.id   AF-A0A392RCS1-F1
#
_cell.length_a   1.000
_cell.length_b   1.000
_cell.length_c   1.000
_cell.angle_alpha   90.00
_cell.angle_beta   90.00
_cell.angle_gamma   90.00
#
_symmetry.space_group_name_H-M   'P 1'
#
loop_
_entity.id
_entity.type
_entity.pdbx_description
1 polymer ?
#
loop_
_entity_poly.entity_id
_entity_poly.type
_entity_poly.pdbx_seq_one_letter_code
_entity_poly.pdbx_strand_id
1 'polypeptide(L)'
;MVHKLGYGNWDELKAAFRTSPLFRFDWFVKSRTTQELARRCDTLIRLVEKENQEFDERERQARKEKKLAKFDNLSEYDSDKADFGKTD
;
A
#
# COMPACT_ATOMS: atom_id res chain seq x y z
N MET A 1 -10.39 9.27 -9.78
CA MET A 1 -10.96 9.36 -11.15
C MET A 1 -10.08 8.65 -12.17
N VAL A 2 -8.75 8.76 -12.12
CA VAL A 2 -7.82 8.04 -13.02
C VAL A 2 -8.08 6.53 -13.10
N HIS A 3 -8.21 5.85 -11.96
CA HIS A 3 -8.54 4.40 -11.93
C HIS A 3 -9.87 4.05 -12.63
N LYS A 4 -10.81 4.99 -12.73
CA LYS A 4 -12.12 4.77 -13.39
C LYS A 4 -12.10 5.10 -14.88
N LEU A 5 -11.32 6.11 -15.29
CA LEU A 5 -11.26 6.60 -16.67
C LEU A 5 -10.17 5.92 -17.51
N GLY A 6 -9.23 5.24 -16.87
CA GLY A 6 -8.05 4.67 -17.51
C GLY A 6 -6.87 5.64 -17.51
N TYR A 7 -5.67 5.07 -17.40
CA TYR A 7 -4.42 5.84 -17.48
C TYR A 7 -4.24 6.41 -18.88
N GLY A 8 -3.81 7.67 -19.00
CA GLY A 8 -3.62 8.35 -20.29
C GLY A 8 -4.82 9.20 -20.75
N ASN A 9 -6.03 8.96 -20.23
CA ASN A 9 -7.25 9.71 -20.59
C ASN A 9 -7.35 11.06 -19.82
N TRP A 10 -6.35 11.92 -19.98
CA TRP A 10 -6.21 13.16 -19.22
C TRP A 10 -7.24 14.24 -19.58
N ASP A 11 -7.70 14.27 -20.84
CA ASP A 11 -8.76 15.19 -21.29
C ASP A 11 -10.09 14.88 -20.61
N GLU A 12 -10.44 13.59 -20.54
CA GLU A 12 -11.65 13.14 -19.86
C GLU A 12 -11.55 13.36 -18.34
N LEU A 13 -10.37 13.14 -17.76
CA LEU A 13 -10.09 13.49 -16.36
C LEU A 13 -10.33 14.98 -16.09
N LYS A 14 -9.87 15.85 -16.99
CA LYS A 14 -10.07 17.30 -16.90
C LYS A 14 -11.54 17.69 -17.03
N ALA A 15 -12.29 17.02 -17.92
CA ALA A 15 -13.74 17.19 -18.02
C ALA A 15 -14.44 16.78 -16.72
N ALA A 16 -14.07 15.63 -16.15
CA ALA A 16 -14.62 15.13 -14.88
C ALA A 16 -14.39 16.08 -13.70
N PHE A 17 -13.23 16.77 -13.65
CA PHE A 17 -12.98 17.81 -12.65
C PHE A 17 -13.89 19.03 -12.82
N ARG A 18 -14.27 19.39 -14.05
CA ARG A 18 -15.15 20.54 -14.31
C ARG A 18 -16.62 20.24 -14.03
N THR A 19 -17.07 19.03 -14.32
CA THR A 19 -18.46 18.60 -14.13
C THR A 19 -18.75 18.19 -12.69
N SER A 20 -17.74 17.75 -11.93
CA SER A 20 -17.92 17.33 -10.55
C SER A 20 -18.22 18.52 -9.62
N PRO A 21 -19.31 18.45 -8.82
CA PRO A 21 -19.67 19.49 -7.86
C PRO A 21 -18.64 19.65 -6.73
N LEU A 22 -17.83 18.61 -6.46
CA LEU A 22 -16.79 18.66 -5.43
C LEU A 22 -15.71 19.70 -5.72
N PHE A 23 -15.45 19.97 -7.00
CA PHE A 23 -14.46 20.96 -7.43
C PHE A 23 -15.12 22.28 -7.86
N ARG A 24 -16.38 22.53 -7.46
CA ARG A 24 -17.14 23.71 -7.91
C ARG A 24 -16.36 25.02 -7.69
N PHE A 25 -15.71 25.16 -6.53
CA PHE A 25 -14.91 26.34 -6.16
C PHE A 25 -13.40 26.13 -6.25
N ASP A 26 -12.94 24.94 -6.63
CA ASP A 26 -11.51 24.65 -6.76
C ASP A 26 -11.00 25.11 -8.14
N TRP A 27 -10.68 26.40 -8.22
CA TRP A 27 -10.13 27.00 -9.43
C TRP A 27 -8.69 26.54 -9.71
N PHE A 28 -7.96 26.12 -8.67
CA PHE A 28 -6.60 25.63 -8.81
C PHE A 28 -6.57 24.33 -9.63
N VAL A 29 -7.43 23.37 -9.31
CA VAL A 29 -7.56 22.11 -10.06
C VAL A 29 -8.15 22.36 -11.46
N LYS A 30 -9.14 23.25 -11.59
CA LYS A 30 -9.76 23.58 -12.88
C LYS A 30 -8.83 24.29 -13.87
N SER A 31 -7.84 25.04 -13.37
CA SER A 31 -6.88 25.77 -14.19
C SER A 31 -5.71 24.92 -14.70
N ARG A 32 -5.54 23.68 -14.20
CA ARG A 32 -4.42 22.83 -14.61
C ARG A 32 -4.50 22.42 -16.08
N THR A 33 -3.34 22.32 -16.72
CA THR A 33 -3.25 21.71 -18.06
C THR A 33 -3.31 20.19 -17.95
N THR A 34 -3.61 19.51 -19.06
CA THR A 34 -3.63 18.04 -19.10
C THR A 34 -2.25 17.46 -18.80
N GLN A 35 -1.18 18.11 -19.26
CA GLN A 35 0.20 17.71 -18.94
C GLN A 35 0.56 17.88 -17.47
N GLU A 36 0.06 18.94 -16.81
CA GLU A 36 0.26 19.11 -15.36
C GLU A 36 -0.50 18.05 -14.56
N LEU A 37 -1.73 17.72 -14.97
CA LEU A 37 -2.51 16.65 -14.35
C LEU A 37 -1.83 15.29 -14.55
N ALA A 38 -1.32 15.01 -15.75
CA ALA A 38 -0.58 13.79 -16.06
C ALA A 38 0.65 13.63 -15.14
N ARG A 39 1.53 14.64 -15.10
CA ARG A 39 2.73 14.61 -14.23
C ARG A 39 2.39 14.42 -12.76
N ARG A 40 1.31 15.05 -12.30
CA ARG A 40 0.84 14.90 -10.92
C ARG A 40 0.33 13.49 -10.67
N CYS A 41 -0.45 12.93 -11.58
CA CYS A 41 -0.94 11.57 -11.50
C CYS A 41 0.21 10.54 -11.52
N ASP A 42 1.23 10.74 -12.35
CA ASP A 42 2.41 9.85 -12.38
C ASP A 42 3.15 9.84 -11.03
N THR A 43 3.33 11.02 -10.44
CA THR A 43 3.93 11.13 -9.11
C THR A 43 3.11 10.40 -8.06
N LEU A 44 1.79 10.58 -8.08
CA LEU A 44 0.88 9.91 -7.15
C LEU A 44 0.91 8.39 -7.32
N ILE A 45 0.94 7.89 -8.56
CA ILE A 45 1.05 6.46 -8.86
C ILE A 45 2.34 5.89 -8.25
N ARG A 46 3.48 6.54 -8.48
CA ARG A 46 4.77 6.08 -7.91
C ARG A 46 4.76 6.06 -6.38
N LEU A 47 4.13 7.04 -5.75
CA LEU A 47 4.02 7.10 -4.28
C LEU A 47 3.18 5.93 -3.75
N VAL A 48 2.04 5.64 -4.39
CA VAL A 48 1.19 4.50 -4.03
C VAL A 48 1.89 3.17 -4.27
N GLU A 49 2.60 3.02 -5.39
CA GLU A 49 3.40 1.82 -5.67
C GLU A 49 4.46 1.58 -4.60
N LYS A 50 5.16 2.64 -4.18
CA LYS A 50 6.14 2.56 -3.09
C LYS A 50 5.49 2.20 -1.76
N GLU A 51 4.37 2.84 -1.42
CA GLU A 51 3.63 2.54 -0.18
C GLU A 51 3.16 1.07 -0.13
N ASN A 52 2.67 0.55 -1.25
CA ASN A 52 2.27 -0.86 -1.36
C ASN A 52 3.47 -1.81 -1.20
N GLN A 53 4.63 -1.48 -1.79
CA GLN A 53 5.85 -2.28 -1.60
C GLN A 53 6.28 -2.34 -0.13
N GLU A 54 6.30 -1.18 0.55
CA GLU A 54 6.63 -1.09 1.98
C GLU A 54 5.59 -1.83 2.86
N PHE A 55 4.32 -1.83 2.47
CA PHE A 55 3.28 -2.60 3.15
C PHE A 55 3.51 -4.11 2.99
N ASP A 56 3.72 -4.59 1.76
CA ASP A 56 3.97 -6.01 1.46
C ASP A 56 5.25 -6.53 2.14
N GLU A 57 6.29 -5.70 2.23
CA GLU A 57 7.51 -6.02 2.95
C GLU A 57 7.29 -6.17 4.46
N ARG A 58 6.57 -5.23 5.08
CA ARG A 58 6.20 -5.33 6.49
C ARG A 58 5.33 -6.55 6.76
N GLU A 59 4.39 -6.87 5.87
CA GLU A 59 3.54 -8.05 6.03
C GLU A 59 4.35 -9.34 5.93
N ARG A 60 5.31 -9.41 4.98
CA ARG A 60 6.26 -10.53 4.87
C ARG A 60 7.12 -10.67 6.11
N GLN A 61 7.62 -9.56 6.66
CA GLN A 61 8.46 -9.56 7.84
C GLN A 61 7.68 -10.03 9.08
N ALA A 62 6.47 -9.51 9.29
CA ALA A 62 5.58 -9.95 10.37
C ALA A 62 5.22 -11.44 10.26
N ARG A 63 5.03 -11.96 9.04
CA ARG A 63 4.83 -13.41 8.83
C ARG A 63 6.07 -14.23 9.16
N LYS A 64 7.27 -13.74 8.84
CA LYS A 64 8.54 -14.41 9.20
C LYS A 64 8.74 -14.42 10.72
N GLU A 65 8.53 -13.29 11.39
CA GLU A 65 8.64 -13.16 12.84
C GLU A 65 7.65 -14.08 13.57
N LYS A 66 6.39 -14.14 13.12
CA LYS A 66 5.41 -15.10 13.67
C LYS A 66 5.83 -16.56 13.48
N LYS A 67 6.46 -16.90 12.35
CA LYS A 67 7.00 -18.26 12.13
C LYS A 67 8.18 -18.55 13.04
N LEU A 68 9.08 -17.59 13.22
CA LEU A 68 10.26 -17.74 14.07
C LEU A 68 9.85 -17.88 15.55
N ALA A 69 8.97 -17.00 16.03
CA ALA A 69 8.43 -17.10 17.39
C ALA A 69 7.72 -18.44 17.62
N LYS A 70 6.97 -18.95 16.63
CA LYS A 70 6.34 -20.28 16.73
C LYS A 70 7.39 -21.41 16.82
N PHE A 71 8.50 -21.28 16.09
CA PHE A 71 9.57 -22.27 16.12
C PHE A 71 10.30 -22.26 17.46
N ASP A 72 10.63 -21.07 17.99
CA ASP A 72 11.29 -20.93 19.29
C ASP A 72 10.43 -21.50 20.42
N ASN A 73 9.13 -21.17 20.46
CA ASN A 73 8.18 -21.73 21.44
C ASN A 73 8.06 -23.26 21.36
N LEU A 74 8.18 -23.84 20.16
CA LEU A 74 8.13 -25.29 19.98
C LEU A 74 9.40 -25.95 20.51
N SER A 75 10.56 -25.33 20.27
CA SER A 75 11.84 -25.83 20.75
C SER A 75 11.97 -25.76 22.28
N GLU A 76 11.41 -24.71 22.89
CA GLU A 76 11.39 -24.53 24.36
C GLU A 76 10.51 -25.59 25.03
N TYR A 77 9.34 -25.89 24.46
CA TYR A 77 8.47 -26.97 24.93
C TYR A 77 9.14 -28.36 24.84
N ASP A 78 9.85 -28.64 23.74
CA ASP A 78 10.56 -29.91 23.56
C ASP A 78 11.76 -30.04 24.50
N SER A 79 12.48 -28.94 24.80
CA SER A 79 13.57 -28.96 25.78
C SER A 79 13.08 -29.16 27.22
N ASP A 80 12.01 -28.48 27.62
CA ASP A 80 11.44 -28.59 28.97
C ASP A 80 10.92 -30.00 29.25
N LYS A 81 10.33 -30.64 28.24
CA LYS A 81 9.86 -32.03 28.32
C LYS A 81 11.01 -33.03 28.42
N ALA A 82 12.14 -32.77 27.76
CA ALA A 82 13.32 -33.64 27.80
C ALA A 82 14.06 -33.58 29.14
N ASP A 83 13.94 -32.46 29.88
CA ASP A 83 14.53 -32.30 31.20
C ASP A 83 13.70 -33.02 32.29
N PHE A 84 12.37 -32.93 32.21
CA PHE A 84 11.45 -33.65 33.10
C PHE A 84 11.53 -35.19 33.00
N GLY A 85 12.04 -35.73 31.89
CA GLY A 85 12.17 -37.17 31.67
C GLY A 85 13.44 -37.82 32.25
N LYS A 86 14.32 -37.06 32.93
CA LYS A 86 15.60 -37.55 33.44
C LYS A 86 15.68 -37.65 34.97
N THR A 87 14.60 -37.38 35.69
CA THR A 87 14.60 -37.29 37.17
C THR A 87 14.23 -38.57 37.93
N ASP A 88 14.18 -39.74 37.30
CA ASP A 88 14.01 -41.04 37.99
C ASP A 88 15.15 -42.03 37.69
#